data_AF-A0A1G1X3Y7-F1
#
_entry.id   AF-A0A1G1X3Y7-F1
#
_cell.length_a   1.000
_cell.length_b   1.000
_cell.length_c   1.000
_cell.angle_alpha   90.00
_cell.angle_beta   90.00
_cell.angle_gamma   90.00
#
_symmetry.space_group_name_H-M   'P 1'
#
loop_
_entity.id
_entity.type
_entity.pdbx_description
1 polymer ?
#
loop_
_entity_poly.entity_id
_entity_poly.type
_entity_poly.pdbx_seq_one_letter_code
_entity_poly.pdbx_strand_id
1 'polypeptide(L)'
;MKCNQCDNNAVGEVGPQKIPLCLQCWALLQGTVQKQSDALREEMNYIHDSIDSMFGISTGARYPLKRSILVAGSTVNHIAINDSQIGILNTSNIQNLDQTIDTLYSVSQIELAENIKKFSEAILSEQGLSKEQQSEVLESLDVITKELFQKSENRKKTVIKTLMSGISETISVTANSLTIWQILQPLLQKFLQL
;
A
#
# COMPACT_ATOMS: atom_id res chain seq x y z
N MET A 1 -2.58 5.91 34.66
CA MET A 1 -2.05 4.54 34.80
C MET A 1 -1.35 4.17 33.50
N LYS A 2 -0.18 3.53 33.54
CA LYS A 2 0.54 3.11 32.32
C LYS A 2 0.06 1.72 31.86
N CYS A 3 0.13 1.48 30.56
CA CYS A 3 -0.11 0.15 30.00
C CYS A 3 0.96 -0.83 30.51
N ASN A 4 0.57 -2.07 30.77
CA ASN A 4 1.50 -3.11 31.21
C ASN A 4 2.46 -3.55 30.08
N GLN A 5 2.02 -3.43 28.82
CA GLN A 5 2.73 -3.98 27.66
C GLN A 5 3.47 -2.92 26.81
N CYS A 6 3.24 -1.63 27.04
CA CYS A 6 3.88 -0.55 26.29
C CYS A 6 3.88 0.77 27.07
N ASP A 7 4.60 1.78 26.57
CA ASP A 7 4.74 3.08 27.24
C ASP A 7 3.50 4.00 27.16
N ASN A 8 2.43 3.55 26.49
CA ASN A 8 1.21 4.33 26.35
C ASN A 8 0.36 4.37 27.63
N ASN A 9 -0.50 5.39 27.72
CA ASN A 9 -1.48 5.49 28.80
C ASN A 9 -2.53 4.39 28.69
N ALA A 10 -2.82 3.74 29.81
CA ALA A 10 -3.88 2.74 29.89
C ALA A 10 -5.26 3.41 29.94
N VAL A 11 -6.21 2.80 29.25
CA VAL A 11 -7.61 3.26 29.16
C VAL A 11 -8.58 2.32 29.86
N GLY A 12 -8.17 1.08 30.15
CA GLY A 12 -8.99 0.10 30.86
C GLY A 12 -8.17 -1.06 31.41
N GLU A 13 -8.81 -1.88 32.25
CA GLU A 13 -8.22 -3.07 32.87
C GLU A 13 -8.89 -4.34 32.34
N VAL A 14 -8.14 -5.42 32.17
CA VAL A 14 -8.65 -6.68 31.62
C VAL A 14 -8.36 -7.86 32.55
N GLY A 15 -9.34 -8.75 32.67
CA GLY A 15 -9.23 -9.99 33.40
C GLY A 15 -9.30 -9.85 34.93
N PRO A 16 -9.24 -10.98 35.65
CA PRO A 16 -9.37 -11.01 37.11
C PRO A 16 -8.19 -10.33 37.83
N GLN A 17 -7.02 -10.27 37.18
CA GLN A 17 -5.83 -9.61 37.70
C GLN A 17 -5.78 -8.09 37.40
N LYS A 18 -6.82 -7.54 36.77
CA LYS A 18 -6.96 -6.10 36.49
C LYS A 18 -5.74 -5.51 35.78
N ILE A 19 -5.29 -6.16 34.71
CA ILE A 19 -4.10 -5.74 33.98
C ILE A 19 -4.44 -4.48 33.16
N PRO A 20 -3.75 -3.34 33.38
CA PRO A 20 -4.04 -2.11 32.64
C PRO A 20 -3.50 -2.19 31.21
N LEU A 21 -4.37 -1.95 30.23
CA LEU A 21 -4.03 -1.95 28.80
C LEU A 21 -4.39 -0.62 28.13
N CYS A 22 -3.57 -0.20 27.17
CA CYS A 22 -3.90 0.88 26.26
C CYS A 22 -4.86 0.38 25.15
N LEU A 23 -5.44 1.31 24.38
CA LEU A 23 -6.39 1.00 23.32
C LEU A 23 -5.81 0.01 22.28
N GLN A 24 -4.54 0.17 21.93
CA GLN A 24 -3.88 -0.66 20.92
C GLN A 24 -3.63 -2.08 21.41
N CYS A 25 -3.10 -2.24 22.63
CA CYS A 25 -2.91 -3.56 23.23
C CYS A 25 -4.24 -4.28 23.48
N TRP A 26 -5.29 -3.52 23.83
CA TRP A 26 -6.64 -4.06 23.93
C TRP A 26 -7.16 -4.56 22.57
N ALA A 27 -7.01 -3.76 21.51
CA ALA A 27 -7.45 -4.15 20.17
C ALA A 27 -6.74 -5.42 19.68
N LEU A 28 -5.42 -5.53 19.94
CA LEU A 28 -4.66 -6.73 19.64
C LEU A 28 -5.18 -7.95 20.38
N LEU A 29 -5.43 -7.82 21.70
CA LEU A 29 -5.99 -8.89 22.52
C LEU A 29 -7.35 -9.35 21.99
N GLN A 30 -8.27 -8.43 21.69
CA GLN A 30 -9.57 -8.77 21.10
C GLN A 30 -9.42 -9.49 19.76
N GLY A 31 -8.47 -9.06 18.92
CA GLY A 31 -8.14 -9.73 17.68
C GLY A 31 -7.68 -11.18 17.89
N THR A 32 -6.86 -11.45 18.90
CA THR A 32 -6.43 -12.83 19.21
C THR A 32 -7.56 -13.72 19.70
N VAL A 33 -8.44 -13.21 20.57
CA VAL A 33 -9.62 -13.94 21.06
C VAL A 33 -10.59 -14.26 19.93
N GLN A 34 -10.78 -13.31 19.02
CA GLN A 34 -11.63 -13.51 17.84
C GLN A 34 -11.08 -14.61 16.93
N LYS A 35 -9.76 -14.63 16.69
CA LYS A 35 -9.09 -15.69 15.90
C LYS A 35 -9.27 -17.07 16.52
N GLN A 36 -9.12 -17.19 17.85
CA GLN A 36 -9.34 -18.45 18.55
C GLN A 36 -10.80 -18.92 18.40
N SER A 37 -11.75 -18.01 18.55
CA SER A 37 -13.18 -18.33 18.39
C SER A 37 -13.52 -18.75 16.96
N ASP A 38 -12.88 -18.15 15.96
CA ASP A 38 -13.09 -18.52 14.56
C ASP A 38 -12.45 -19.88 14.23
N ALA A 39 -11.26 -20.20 14.75
CA ALA A 39 -10.64 -21.53 14.61
C ALA A 39 -11.53 -22.65 15.17
N LEU A 40 -12.12 -22.44 16.35
CA LEU A 40 -13.06 -23.41 16.96
C LEU A 40 -14.30 -23.66 16.09
N ARG A 41 -14.78 -22.65 15.37
CA ARG A 41 -15.92 -22.81 14.44
C ARG A 41 -15.54 -23.66 13.24
N GLU A 42 -14.32 -23.51 12.72
CA GLU A 42 -13.81 -24.32 11.62
C GLU A 42 -13.63 -25.78 12.04
N GLU A 43 -13.10 -26.03 13.24
CA GLU A 43 -12.99 -27.38 13.80
C GLU A 43 -14.37 -28.04 13.96
N MET A 44 -15.36 -27.28 14.43
CA MET A 44 -16.72 -27.80 14.57
C MET A 44 -17.34 -28.18 13.21
N ASN A 45 -17.12 -27.37 12.18
CA ASN A 45 -17.52 -27.71 10.82
C ASN A 45 -16.82 -28.98 10.32
N TYR A 46 -15.51 -29.13 10.57
CA TYR A 46 -14.75 -30.33 10.21
C TYR A 46 -15.29 -31.60 10.90
N ILE A 47 -15.61 -31.53 12.19
CA ILE A 47 -16.19 -32.66 12.94
C ILE A 47 -17.53 -33.05 12.34
N HIS A 48 -18.40 -32.08 12.05
CA HIS A 48 -19.67 -32.40 11.42
C HIS A 48 -19.49 -33.03 10.03
N ASP A 49 -18.54 -32.56 9.23
CA ASP A 49 -18.26 -33.15 7.91
C ASP A 49 -17.75 -34.58 8.03
N SER A 50 -16.95 -34.87 9.07
CA SER A 50 -16.50 -36.23 9.38
C SER A 50 -17.67 -37.15 9.76
N ILE A 51 -18.58 -36.69 10.62
CA ILE A 51 -19.77 -37.45 11.01
C ILE A 51 -20.68 -37.67 9.80
N ASP A 52 -20.93 -36.63 9.01
CA ASP A 52 -21.78 -36.71 7.83
C ASP A 52 -21.19 -37.67 6.79
N SER A 53 -19.87 -37.70 6.63
CA SER A 53 -19.17 -38.66 5.77
C SER A 53 -19.25 -40.10 6.31
N MET A 54 -19.23 -40.29 7.63
CA MET A 54 -19.30 -41.62 8.23
C MET A 54 -20.71 -42.22 8.13
N PHE A 55 -21.75 -41.41 8.32
CA PHE A 55 -23.13 -41.88 8.38
C PHE A 55 -23.95 -41.59 7.11
N GLY A 56 -23.41 -40.82 6.15
CA GLY A 56 -24.06 -40.48 4.89
C GLY A 56 -25.28 -39.56 5.04
N ILE A 57 -25.43 -38.91 6.20
CA ILE A 57 -26.55 -38.02 6.53
C ILE A 57 -26.03 -36.68 6.98
N SER A 58 -26.71 -35.58 6.62
CA SER A 58 -26.29 -34.26 7.09
C SER A 58 -26.83 -33.98 8.50
N THR A 59 -25.93 -33.76 9.47
CA THR A 59 -26.28 -33.65 10.89
C THR A 59 -26.65 -32.23 11.36
N GLY A 60 -26.61 -31.21 10.49
CA GLY A 60 -27.09 -29.87 10.84
C GLY A 60 -26.47 -28.72 10.05
N ALA A 61 -26.83 -27.50 10.43
CA ALA A 61 -26.32 -26.27 9.81
C ALA A 61 -24.83 -26.04 10.15
N ARG A 62 -24.06 -25.55 9.18
CA ARG A 62 -22.66 -25.18 9.35
C ARG A 62 -22.52 -23.73 9.73
N TYR A 63 -21.49 -23.40 10.50
CA TYR A 63 -21.09 -22.01 10.65
C TYR A 63 -20.60 -21.48 9.29
N PRO A 64 -20.99 -20.26 8.90
CA PRO A 64 -20.50 -19.68 7.65
C PRO A 64 -18.98 -19.52 7.74
N LEU A 65 -18.27 -20.11 6.77
CA LEU A 65 -16.83 -19.91 6.66
C LEU A 65 -16.57 -18.43 6.41
N LYS A 66 -15.90 -17.77 7.36
CA LYS A 66 -15.32 -16.46 7.11
C LYS A 66 -14.20 -16.68 6.11
N ARG A 67 -14.44 -16.32 4.86
CA ARG A 67 -13.35 -16.20 3.89
C ARG A 67 -12.37 -15.21 4.49
N SER A 68 -11.08 -15.55 4.52
CA SER A 68 -10.06 -14.54 4.73
C SER A 68 -10.34 -13.46 3.69
N ILE A 69 -10.76 -12.28 4.13
CA ILE A 69 -10.61 -11.10 3.29
C ILE A 69 -9.10 -11.08 3.07
N LEU A 70 -8.68 -11.27 1.82
CA LEU A 70 -7.36 -10.86 1.40
C LEU A 70 -7.35 -9.34 1.63
N VAL A 71 -7.10 -8.94 2.88
CA VAL A 71 -6.56 -7.63 3.17
C VAL A 71 -5.22 -7.73 2.48
N ALA A 72 -5.13 -7.12 1.29
CA ALA A 72 -3.86 -6.87 0.63
C ALA A 72 -2.92 -6.46 1.76
N GLY A 73 -1.88 -7.28 1.97
CA GLY A 73 -1.06 -7.24 3.18
C GLY A 73 -0.69 -5.81 3.51
N SER A 74 -0.53 -5.50 4.80
CA SER A 74 -0.05 -4.21 5.31
C SER A 74 0.73 -3.47 4.23
N THR A 75 0.11 -2.51 3.55
CA THR A 75 0.75 -1.85 2.41
C THR A 75 1.96 -1.16 3.01
N VAL A 76 3.14 -1.69 2.70
CA VAL A 76 4.39 -1.06 3.09
C VAL A 76 4.50 0.14 2.16
N ASN A 77 3.96 1.27 2.61
CA ASN A 77 4.02 2.49 1.83
C ASN A 77 5.49 2.93 1.75
N HIS A 78 6.06 2.85 0.56
CA HIS A 78 7.40 3.33 0.26
C HIS A 78 7.42 4.85 0.26
N ILE A 79 6.36 5.48 -0.23
CA ILE A 79 6.24 6.94 -0.33
C ILE A 79 5.70 7.48 0.99
N ALA A 80 6.49 8.30 1.68
CA ALA A 80 6.04 8.98 2.89
C ALA A 80 5.08 10.14 2.57
N ILE A 81 3.81 9.99 2.95
CA ILE A 81 2.80 11.05 2.85
C ILE A 81 2.59 11.65 4.25
N ASN A 82 2.78 12.96 4.41
CA ASN A 82 2.43 13.65 5.65
C ASN A 82 0.90 13.87 5.73
N ASP A 83 0.30 13.69 6.91
CA ASP A 83 -1.16 13.66 7.15
C ASP A 83 -1.94 14.85 6.55
N SER A 84 -1.30 16.01 6.35
CA SER A 84 -1.90 17.21 5.75
C SER A 84 -2.09 17.15 4.22
N GLN A 85 -1.69 16.07 3.55
CA GLN A 85 -1.73 15.95 2.08
C GLN A 85 -2.82 15.01 1.55
N ILE A 86 -3.49 14.27 2.44
CA ILE A 86 -4.43 13.18 2.11
C ILE A 86 -5.77 13.70 1.57
N GLY A 87 -6.13 14.96 1.81
CA GLY A 87 -7.45 15.52 1.46
C GLY A 87 -7.58 16.22 0.10
N ILE A 88 -6.47 16.48 -0.61
CA ILE A 88 -6.46 17.29 -1.85
C ILE A 88 -5.81 16.53 -3.02
N LEU A 89 -4.87 15.63 -2.73
CA LEU A 89 -4.19 14.85 -3.76
C LEU A 89 -4.93 13.53 -4.02
N ASN A 90 -5.03 13.12 -5.28
CA ASN A 90 -5.59 11.83 -5.68
C ASN A 90 -4.74 10.68 -5.12
N THR A 91 -5.10 10.20 -3.93
CA THR A 91 -4.35 9.15 -3.20
C THR A 91 -4.25 7.82 -3.95
N SER A 92 -5.14 7.58 -4.92
CA SER A 92 -5.09 6.42 -5.80
C SER A 92 -3.80 6.36 -6.61
N ASN A 93 -3.28 7.50 -7.07
CA ASN A 93 -2.11 7.53 -7.95
C ASN A 93 -0.84 7.29 -7.14
N ILE A 94 -0.79 7.79 -5.91
CA ILE A 94 0.29 7.50 -4.98
C ILE A 94 0.29 6.02 -4.61
N GLN A 95 -0.88 5.43 -4.36
CA GLN A 95 -1.00 3.98 -4.10
C GLN A 95 -0.56 3.14 -5.31
N ASN A 96 -0.89 3.56 -6.54
CA ASN A 96 -0.43 2.85 -7.75
C ASN A 96 1.08 2.94 -7.94
N LEU A 97 1.67 4.12 -7.67
CA LEU A 97 3.11 4.32 -7.72
C LEU A 97 3.82 3.47 -6.67
N ASP A 98 3.25 3.37 -5.48
CA ASP A 98 3.76 2.53 -4.40
C ASP A 98 3.78 1.04 -4.79
N GLN A 99 2.70 0.54 -5.37
CA GLN A 99 2.64 -0.83 -5.93
C GLN A 99 3.63 -1.04 -7.08
N THR A 100 3.88 0.00 -7.88
CA THR A 100 4.88 -0.05 -8.96
C THR A 100 6.29 -0.16 -8.39
N ILE A 101 6.60 0.60 -7.34
CA ILE A 101 7.87 0.53 -6.61
C ILE A 101 8.06 -0.88 -6.02
N ASP A 102 7.05 -1.43 -5.35
CA ASP A 102 7.04 -2.82 -4.85
C ASP A 102 7.37 -3.84 -5.95
N THR A 103 6.70 -3.70 -7.09
CA THR A 103 6.91 -4.59 -8.23
C THR A 103 8.34 -4.47 -8.75
N LEU A 104 8.89 -3.26 -8.85
CA LEU A 104 10.26 -3.02 -9.28
C LEU A 104 11.30 -3.62 -8.32
N TYR A 105 11.07 -3.54 -6.99
CA TYR A 105 11.90 -4.25 -6.03
C TYR A 105 11.85 -5.77 -6.24
N SER A 106 10.66 -6.33 -6.47
CA SER A 106 10.49 -7.78 -6.69
C SER A 106 11.24 -8.28 -7.94
N VAL A 107 11.36 -7.46 -8.98
CA VAL A 107 12.12 -7.77 -10.20
C VAL A 107 13.57 -7.27 -10.18
N SER A 108 14.09 -6.94 -9.00
CA SER A 108 15.47 -6.47 -8.77
C SER A 108 15.87 -5.19 -9.51
N GLN A 109 14.90 -4.35 -9.88
CA GLN A 109 15.13 -3.04 -10.49
C GLN A 109 15.21 -1.93 -9.44
N ILE A 110 16.12 -2.12 -8.48
CA ILE A 110 16.24 -1.32 -7.26
C ILE A 110 16.54 0.16 -7.59
N GLU A 111 17.46 0.41 -8.53
CA GLU A 111 17.83 1.78 -8.91
C GLU A 111 16.64 2.57 -9.46
N LEU A 112 15.80 1.94 -10.28
CA LEU A 112 14.62 2.59 -10.84
C LEU A 112 13.56 2.81 -9.76
N ALA A 113 13.32 1.82 -8.90
CA ALA A 113 12.38 1.91 -7.78
C ALA A 113 12.73 3.07 -6.83
N GLU A 114 13.99 3.18 -6.43
CA GLU A 114 14.49 4.23 -5.54
C GLU A 114 14.37 5.63 -6.17
N ASN A 115 14.66 5.78 -7.46
CA ASN A 115 14.55 7.08 -8.13
C ASN A 115 13.09 7.50 -8.35
N ILE A 116 12.18 6.55 -8.63
CA ILE A 116 10.72 6.84 -8.68
C ILE A 116 10.23 7.28 -7.31
N LYS A 117 10.57 6.54 -6.25
CA LYS A 117 10.23 6.89 -4.86
C LYS A 117 10.70 8.30 -4.51
N LYS A 118 11.99 8.59 -4.68
CA LYS A 118 12.59 9.90 -4.36
C LYS A 118 11.94 11.02 -5.14
N PHE A 119 11.63 10.80 -6.43
CA PHE A 119 10.96 11.79 -7.25
C PHE A 119 9.54 12.06 -6.73
N SER A 120 8.76 11.02 -6.44
CA SER A 120 7.40 11.17 -5.89
C SER A 120 7.42 11.91 -4.55
N GLU A 121 8.32 11.58 -3.64
CA GLU A 121 8.47 12.26 -2.35
C GLU A 121 8.92 13.72 -2.52
N ALA A 122 9.83 14.00 -3.46
CA ALA A 122 10.25 15.36 -3.77
C ALA A 122 9.07 16.22 -4.24
N ILE A 123 8.26 15.72 -5.18
CA ILE A 123 7.06 16.42 -5.67
C ILE A 123 6.07 16.70 -4.54
N LEU A 124 5.82 15.73 -3.66
CA LEU A 124 4.93 15.91 -2.51
C LEU A 124 5.44 16.95 -1.52
N SER A 125 6.75 17.04 -1.33
CA SER A 125 7.40 18.01 -0.43
C SER A 125 7.60 19.40 -1.05
N GLU A 126 7.39 19.55 -2.36
CA GLU A 126 7.75 20.74 -3.11
C GLU A 126 6.75 21.88 -2.88
N GLN A 127 7.22 22.97 -2.25
CA GLN A 127 6.36 24.13 -1.94
C GLN A 127 6.14 25.04 -3.15
N GLY A 128 7.00 24.95 -4.18
CA GLY A 128 6.89 25.75 -5.40
C GLY A 128 5.79 25.29 -6.36
N LEU A 129 5.15 24.14 -6.09
CA LEU A 129 4.08 23.59 -6.91
C LEU A 129 2.73 23.73 -6.21
N SER A 130 1.69 24.10 -6.97
CA SER A 130 0.32 24.01 -6.49
C SER A 130 -0.08 22.54 -6.29
N LYS A 131 -1.14 22.28 -5.53
CA LYS A 131 -1.62 20.90 -5.31
C LYS A 131 -2.08 20.22 -6.59
N GLU A 132 -2.64 21.00 -7.51
CA GLU A 132 -3.05 20.55 -8.83
C GLU A 132 -1.82 20.14 -9.66
N GLN A 133 -0.76 20.95 -9.65
CA GLN A 133 0.51 20.63 -10.34
C GLN A 133 1.19 19.40 -9.75
N GLN A 134 1.20 19.27 -8.42
CA GLN A 134 1.71 18.06 -7.74
C GLN A 134 0.91 16.82 -8.19
N SER A 135 -0.42 16.91 -8.24
CA SER A 135 -1.27 15.81 -8.69
C SER A 135 -1.00 15.43 -10.15
N GLU A 136 -0.93 16.42 -11.04
CA GLU A 136 -0.70 16.20 -12.48
C GLU A 136 0.63 15.50 -12.75
N VAL A 137 1.70 15.90 -12.05
CA VAL A 137 3.03 15.26 -12.18
C VAL A 137 2.98 13.82 -11.69
N LEU A 138 2.36 13.54 -10.55
CA LEU A 138 2.24 12.18 -10.01
C LEU A 138 1.35 11.29 -10.88
N GLU A 139 0.28 11.85 -11.47
CA GLU A 139 -0.57 11.17 -12.44
C GLU A 139 0.20 10.79 -13.71
N SER A 140 0.95 11.75 -14.25
CA SER A 140 1.80 11.53 -15.42
C SER A 140 2.84 10.45 -15.13
N LEU A 141 3.44 10.47 -13.94
CA LEU A 141 4.38 9.45 -13.50
C LEU A 141 3.74 8.07 -13.34
N ASP A 142 2.53 7.98 -12.76
CA ASP A 142 1.78 6.72 -12.65
C ASP A 142 1.52 6.11 -14.03
N VAL A 143 1.08 6.93 -15.00
CA VAL A 143 0.86 6.45 -16.37
C VAL A 143 2.16 5.99 -17.02
N ILE A 144 3.26 6.73 -16.90
CA ILE A 144 4.56 6.35 -17.48
C ILE A 144 5.07 5.04 -16.86
N THR A 145 4.95 4.89 -15.55
CA THR A 145 5.49 3.73 -14.83
C THR A 145 4.68 2.45 -15.11
N LYS A 146 3.37 2.55 -15.33
CA LYS A 146 2.54 1.43 -15.81
C LYS A 146 2.99 0.90 -17.18
N GLU A 147 3.51 1.75 -18.05
CA GLU A 147 4.02 1.35 -19.36
C GLU A 147 5.33 0.53 -19.28
N LEU A 148 6.04 0.56 -18.13
CA LEU A 148 7.25 -0.25 -17.91
C LEU A 148 6.96 -1.74 -18.02
N PHE A 149 5.80 -2.17 -17.53
CA PHE A 149 5.38 -3.57 -17.50
C PHE A 149 4.69 -4.03 -18.78
N GLN A 150 4.43 -3.12 -19.71
CA GLN A 150 3.89 -3.45 -21.03
C GLN A 150 5.00 -3.99 -21.96
N LYS A 151 4.62 -4.89 -22.87
CA LYS A 151 5.49 -5.33 -23.97
C LYS A 151 5.86 -4.14 -24.85
N SER A 152 7.10 -4.09 -25.36
CA SER A 152 7.63 -2.96 -26.14
C SER A 152 6.73 -2.56 -27.33
N GLU A 153 6.07 -3.52 -27.97
CA GLU A 153 5.11 -3.33 -29.07
C GLU A 153 3.80 -2.64 -28.67
N ASN A 154 3.36 -2.80 -27.41
CA ASN A 154 2.12 -2.25 -26.88
C ASN A 154 2.32 -0.91 -26.16
N ARG A 155 3.57 -0.49 -25.96
CA ARG A 155 3.90 0.74 -25.26
C ARG A 155 3.45 1.95 -26.05
N LYS A 156 2.74 2.86 -25.40
CA LYS A 156 2.27 4.11 -26.03
C LYS A 156 3.39 5.15 -26.05
N LYS A 157 4.43 4.91 -26.87
CA LYS A 157 5.67 5.73 -26.92
C LYS A 157 5.42 7.23 -27.06
N THR A 158 4.48 7.64 -27.91
CA THR A 158 4.12 9.05 -28.09
C THR A 158 3.52 9.64 -26.82
N VAL A 159 2.61 8.93 -26.15
CA VAL A 159 2.00 9.36 -24.89
C VAL A 159 3.06 9.51 -23.81
N ILE A 160 3.97 8.54 -23.69
CA ILE A 160 5.07 8.59 -22.73
C ILE A 160 5.94 9.84 -22.96
N LYS A 161 6.32 10.12 -24.21
CA LYS A 161 7.13 11.30 -24.55
C LYS A 161 6.42 12.60 -24.19
N THR A 162 5.13 12.71 -24.50
CA THR A 162 4.31 13.88 -24.13
C THR A 162 4.26 14.08 -22.61
N LEU A 163 4.02 13.00 -21.84
CA LEU A 163 3.96 13.07 -20.38
C LEU A 163 5.33 13.42 -19.76
N MET A 164 6.42 12.88 -20.29
CA MET A 164 7.77 13.23 -19.85
C MET A 164 8.09 14.72 -20.08
N SER A 165 7.69 15.28 -21.22
CA SER A 165 7.84 16.72 -21.49
C SER A 165 6.97 17.55 -20.54
N GLY A 166 5.71 17.17 -20.32
CA GLY A 166 4.81 17.85 -19.39
C GLY A 166 5.35 17.88 -17.96
N ILE A 167 5.88 16.75 -17.47
CA ILE A 167 6.56 16.71 -16.16
C ILE A 167 7.72 17.71 -16.13
N SER A 168 8.57 17.71 -17.17
CA SER A 168 9.74 18.60 -17.24
C SER A 168 9.35 20.08 -17.21
N GLU A 169 8.28 20.45 -17.92
CA GLU A 169 7.75 21.81 -17.97
C GLU A 169 7.19 22.23 -16.60
N THR A 170 6.37 21.39 -15.97
CA THR A 170 5.73 21.70 -14.69
C THR A 170 6.73 21.84 -13.55
N ILE A 171 7.76 20.99 -13.49
CA ILE A 171 8.76 21.03 -12.41
C ILE A 171 9.89 22.03 -12.66
N SER A 172 9.97 22.64 -13.85
CA SER A 172 11.08 23.53 -14.25
C SER A 172 11.28 24.72 -13.31
N VAL A 173 10.24 25.11 -12.59
CA VAL A 173 10.25 26.20 -11.60
C VAL A 173 10.82 25.79 -10.24
N THR A 174 11.19 24.52 -10.06
CA THR A 174 11.60 23.94 -8.77
C THR A 174 12.95 23.20 -8.86
N ALA A 175 13.94 23.63 -8.07
CA ALA A 175 15.31 23.14 -8.20
C ALA A 175 15.49 21.68 -7.73
N ASN A 176 14.80 21.27 -6.67
CA ASN A 176 14.98 19.94 -6.07
C ASN A 176 14.36 18.85 -6.94
N SER A 177 13.10 19.03 -7.33
CA SER A 177 12.37 18.09 -8.19
C SER A 177 13.00 17.97 -9.58
N LEU A 178 13.51 19.06 -10.15
CA LEU A 178 14.22 19.06 -11.43
C LEU A 178 15.53 18.24 -11.36
N THR A 179 16.29 18.36 -10.28
CA THR A 179 17.56 17.63 -10.11
C THR A 179 17.32 16.12 -10.10
N ILE A 180 16.28 15.66 -9.40
CA ILE A 180 15.94 14.24 -9.34
C ILE A 180 15.39 13.77 -10.70
N TRP A 181 14.59 14.59 -11.38
CA TRP A 181 14.07 14.26 -12.71
C TRP A 181 15.18 14.07 -13.74
N GLN A 182 16.23 14.89 -13.71
CA GLN A 182 17.39 14.74 -14.60
C GLN A 182 18.12 13.40 -14.44
N ILE A 183 17.96 12.73 -13.30
CA ILE A 183 18.47 11.36 -13.06
C ILE A 183 17.43 10.33 -13.51
N LEU A 184 16.16 10.52 -13.15
CA LEU A 184 15.09 9.55 -13.42
C LEU A 184 14.72 9.46 -14.91
N GLN A 185 14.66 10.58 -15.62
CA GLN A 185 14.27 10.65 -17.02
C GLN A 185 15.12 9.73 -17.93
N PRO A 186 16.48 9.79 -17.93
CA PRO A 186 17.29 8.91 -18.77
C PRO A 186 17.15 7.43 -18.37
N LEU A 187 16.94 7.12 -17.09
CA LEU A 187 16.65 5.75 -16.64
C LEU A 187 15.35 5.25 -17.28
N LEU A 188 14.27 6.03 -17.19
CA LEU A 188 12.99 5.68 -17.81
C LEU A 188 13.12 5.51 -19.32
N GLN A 189 13.84 6.39 -20.01
CA GLN A 189 14.07 6.29 -21.45
C GLN A 189 14.81 4.99 -21.83
N LYS A 190 15.83 4.62 -21.05
CA LYS A 190 16.58 3.36 -21.24
C LYS A 190 15.67 2.14 -21.07
N PHE A 191 14.85 2.11 -20.02
CA PHE A 191 13.92 1.00 -19.77
C PHE A 191 12.79 0.92 -20.80
N LEU A 192 12.30 2.08 -21.24
CA LEU A 192 11.19 2.18 -22.18
C LEU A 192 11.62 2.05 -23.65
N GLN A 193 12.92 2.07 -23.94
CA GLN A 193 13.50 2.01 -25.29
C GLN A 193 12.95 3.14 -26.18
N LEU A 194 13.09 4.38 -25.69
CA LEU A 194 12.56 5.62 -26.28
C LEU A 194 13.60 6.49 -26.97
#